data_AF-A0A947CQZ2-F1
#
_entry.id   AF-A0A947CQZ2-F1
#
_cell.length_a   1.000
_cell.length_b   1.000
_cell.length_c   1.000
_cell.angle_alpha   90.00
_cell.angle_beta   90.00
_cell.angle_gamma   90.00
#
_symmetry.space_group_name_H-M   'P 1'
#
loop_
_entity.id
_entity.type
_entity.pdbx_description
1 polymer ?
#
loop_
_entity_poly.entity_id
_entity_poly.type
_entity_poly.pdbx_seq_one_letter_code
_entity_poly.pdbx_strand_id
1 'polypeptide(L)'
;MSSKAVTDSAALASAVLAGERTALGRAITLIESGRSVDRKLAEELLETVLPRTGGAVRLGITGVPGVGKSTFIDALGIRLTAAGKRVAVLAVDPSSSISGGSILGDKSRMYRLAADDRAFIRPSPAAGTLGGVARRTRETMLLCEAAGYDVIIVETVGVGQSETVVAEMVDTFL
;
A
#
# COMPACT_ATOMS: atom_id res chain seq x y z
N MET A 1 19.26 -25.35 -8.88
CA MET A 1 17.95 -25.73 -8.34
C MET A 1 16.96 -24.62 -8.70
N SER A 2 15.92 -24.98 -9.44
CA SER A 2 15.20 -24.10 -10.37
C SER A 2 14.18 -23.17 -9.69
N SER A 3 14.22 -21.89 -10.03
CA SER A 3 13.27 -20.86 -9.61
C SER A 3 11.94 -21.05 -10.35
N LYS A 4 10.89 -21.47 -9.62
CA LYS A 4 9.54 -21.72 -10.13
C LYS A 4 8.51 -20.66 -9.67
N ALA A 5 8.95 -19.47 -9.28
CA ALA A 5 8.08 -18.51 -8.60
C ALA A 5 7.73 -17.31 -9.49
N VAL A 6 6.42 -17.05 -9.61
CA VAL A 6 5.72 -16.00 -10.40
C VAL A 6 5.32 -16.44 -11.82
N THR A 7 4.45 -17.44 -11.94
CA THR A 7 3.78 -17.77 -13.22
C THR A 7 2.30 -18.11 -13.08
N ASP A 8 1.76 -18.08 -11.85
CA ASP A 8 0.36 -18.42 -11.58
C ASP A 8 -0.30 -17.29 -10.79
N SER A 9 -1.06 -16.45 -11.49
CA SER A 9 -1.84 -15.34 -10.93
C SER A 9 -2.91 -15.83 -9.96
N ALA A 10 -3.53 -17.00 -10.21
CA ALA A 10 -4.56 -17.58 -9.36
C ALA A 10 -3.99 -18.09 -8.02
N ALA A 11 -2.84 -18.77 -8.04
CA ALA A 11 -2.18 -19.18 -6.81
C ALA A 11 -1.76 -17.97 -5.95
N LEU A 12 -1.24 -16.91 -6.60
CA LEU A 12 -0.90 -15.67 -5.89
C LEU A 12 -2.15 -14.99 -5.32
N ALA A 13 -3.26 -14.95 -6.06
CA ALA A 13 -4.53 -14.41 -5.59
C ALA A 13 -5.05 -15.18 -4.36
N SER A 14 -5.03 -16.51 -4.41
CA SER A 14 -5.45 -17.34 -3.28
C SER A 14 -4.63 -17.07 -2.02
N ALA A 15 -3.32 -16.91 -2.16
CA ALA A 15 -2.43 -16.60 -1.03
C ALA A 15 -2.68 -15.18 -0.48
N VAL A 16 -2.94 -14.20 -1.35
CA VAL A 16 -3.35 -12.84 -0.92
C VAL A 16 -4.66 -12.91 -0.14
N LEU A 17 -5.67 -13.61 -0.66
CA LEU A 17 -6.98 -13.79 -0.01
C LEU A 17 -6.91 -14.55 1.32
N ALA A 18 -5.91 -15.43 1.47
CA ALA A 18 -5.61 -16.09 2.74
C ALA A 18 -4.89 -15.17 3.75
N GLY A 19 -4.59 -13.93 3.38
CA GLY A 19 -3.92 -12.96 4.22
C GLY A 19 -2.41 -13.14 4.34
N GLU A 20 -1.78 -13.90 3.43
CA GLU A 20 -0.34 -14.15 3.47
C GLU A 20 0.47 -12.88 3.15
N ARG A 21 1.15 -12.35 4.17
CA ARG A 21 1.90 -11.08 4.09
C ARG A 21 2.99 -11.08 3.01
N THR A 22 3.69 -12.20 2.82
CA THR A 22 4.71 -12.35 1.76
C THR A 22 4.08 -12.37 0.37
N ALA A 23 2.92 -13.00 0.22
CA ALA A 23 2.17 -12.99 -1.03
C ALA A 23 1.68 -11.58 -1.37
N LEU A 24 1.17 -10.82 -0.39
CA LEU A 24 0.79 -9.42 -0.55
C LEU A 24 1.97 -8.57 -1.06
N GLY A 25 3.17 -8.70 -0.47
CA GLY A 25 4.36 -7.99 -0.94
C GLY A 25 4.74 -8.34 -2.39
N ARG A 26 4.63 -9.62 -2.78
CA ARG A 26 4.88 -10.08 -4.16
C ARG A 26 3.82 -9.56 -5.14
N ALA A 27 2.55 -9.55 -4.75
CA ALA A 27 1.45 -8.97 -5.51
C ALA A 27 1.66 -7.47 -5.76
N ILE A 28 2.07 -6.73 -4.73
CA ILE A 28 2.39 -5.31 -4.86
C ILE A 28 3.59 -5.09 -5.80
N THR A 29 4.62 -5.92 -5.70
CA THR A 29 5.76 -5.87 -6.63
C THR A 29 5.33 -6.12 -8.08
N LEU A 30 4.34 -7.00 -8.29
CA LEU A 30 3.80 -7.31 -9.61
C LEU A 30 3.07 -6.12 -10.24
N ILE A 31 2.19 -5.44 -9.49
CA ILE A 31 1.46 -4.23 -9.98
C ILE A 31 2.41 -3.04 -10.23
N GLU A 32 3.53 -2.98 -9.50
CA GLU A 32 4.54 -1.93 -9.68
C GLU A 32 5.49 -2.19 -10.86
N SER A 33 5.48 -3.39 -11.43
CA SER A 33 6.38 -3.74 -12.52
C SER A 33 6.06 -2.98 -13.83
N GLY A 34 7.12 -2.62 -14.55
CA GLY A 34 7.01 -2.03 -15.89
C GLY A 34 6.95 -3.05 -17.02
N ARG A 35 7.14 -4.35 -16.75
CA ARG A 35 7.19 -5.40 -17.78
C ARG A 35 5.78 -5.72 -18.28
N SER A 36 5.62 -5.85 -19.60
CA SER A 36 4.31 -6.14 -20.22
C SER A 36 3.68 -7.45 -19.74
N VAL A 37 4.50 -8.49 -19.53
CA VAL A 37 4.05 -9.78 -19.00
C VAL A 37 3.51 -9.64 -17.57
N ASP A 38 4.20 -8.88 -16.72
CA ASP A 38 3.78 -8.65 -15.33
C ASP A 38 2.48 -7.85 -15.27
N ARG A 39 2.30 -6.89 -16.19
CA ARG A 39 1.07 -6.10 -16.27
C ARG A 39 -0.17 -6.98 -16.51
N LYS A 40 -0.06 -7.95 -17.44
CA LYS A 40 -1.16 -8.88 -17.70
C LYS A 40 -1.48 -9.74 -16.46
N LEU A 41 -0.45 -10.26 -15.80
CA LEU A 41 -0.62 -11.05 -14.57
C LEU A 41 -1.20 -10.21 -13.42
N ALA A 42 -0.83 -8.94 -13.33
CA ALA A 42 -1.37 -7.99 -12.36
C ALA A 42 -2.87 -7.72 -12.60
N GLU A 43 -3.29 -7.55 -13.86
CA GLU A 43 -4.69 -7.38 -14.23
C GLU A 43 -5.53 -8.61 -13.83
N GLU A 44 -5.09 -9.82 -14.20
CA GLU A 44 -5.76 -11.08 -13.82
C GLU A 44 -5.84 -11.26 -12.29
N LEU A 45 -4.76 -10.92 -11.58
CA LEU A 45 -4.72 -10.96 -10.11
C LEU A 45 -5.75 -10.00 -9.51
N LEU A 46 -5.79 -8.74 -9.98
CA LEU A 46 -6.72 -7.73 -9.51
C LEU A 46 -8.18 -8.14 -9.78
N GLU A 47 -8.48 -8.64 -10.98
CA GLU A 47 -9.79 -9.19 -11.32
C GLU A 47 -10.25 -10.28 -10.35
N THR A 48 -9.34 -11.18 -9.98
CA THR A 48 -9.64 -12.29 -9.06
C THR A 48 -9.96 -11.81 -7.65
N VAL A 49 -9.27 -10.78 -7.16
CA VAL A 49 -9.43 -10.30 -5.78
C VAL A 49 -10.52 -9.24 -5.61
N LEU A 50 -10.90 -8.54 -6.69
CA LEU A 50 -11.88 -7.44 -6.68
C LEU A 50 -13.18 -7.74 -5.89
N PRO A 51 -13.81 -8.93 -6.01
CA PRO A 51 -15.03 -9.26 -5.24
C PRO A 51 -14.84 -9.27 -3.71
N ARG A 52 -13.60 -9.21 -3.21
CA ARG A 52 -13.23 -9.23 -1.79
C ARG A 52 -12.71 -7.88 -1.29
N THR A 53 -12.89 -6.82 -2.07
CA THR A 53 -12.43 -5.46 -1.76
C THR A 53 -13.59 -4.53 -1.36
N GLY A 54 -13.27 -3.31 -0.93
CA GLY A 54 -14.24 -2.26 -0.59
C GLY A 54 -14.80 -2.29 0.83
N GLY A 55 -14.39 -3.27 1.66
CA GLY A 55 -14.84 -3.40 3.05
C GLY A 55 -14.01 -2.61 4.08
N ALA A 56 -12.89 -2.00 3.66
CA ALA A 56 -12.01 -1.27 4.56
C ALA A 56 -12.37 0.21 4.65
N VAL A 57 -12.05 0.84 5.78
CA VAL A 57 -12.07 2.30 5.91
C VAL A 57 -10.78 2.86 5.32
N ARG A 58 -10.90 3.78 4.36
CA ARG A 58 -9.76 4.46 3.71
C ARG A 58 -9.61 5.87 4.28
N LEU A 59 -8.49 6.13 4.95
CA LEU A 59 -8.15 7.40 5.58
C LEU A 59 -6.94 8.04 4.90
N GLY A 60 -7.11 9.20 4.30
CA GLY A 60 -6.00 10.03 3.83
C GLY A 60 -5.50 10.93 4.94
N ILE A 61 -4.18 11.04 5.10
CA ILE A 61 -3.56 11.95 6.07
C ILE A 61 -2.49 12.77 5.36
N THR A 62 -2.63 14.08 5.40
CA THR A 62 -1.64 15.03 4.89
C THR A 62 -1.10 15.95 5.99
N GLY A 63 -0.12 16.76 5.65
CA GLY A 63 0.43 17.76 6.55
C GLY A 63 1.85 18.16 6.18
N VAL A 64 2.22 19.37 6.57
CA VAL A 64 3.56 19.91 6.30
C VAL A 64 4.66 19.06 6.96
N PRO A 65 5.86 19.00 6.37
CA PRO A 65 6.99 18.31 6.99
C PRO A 65 7.21 18.78 8.43
N GLY A 66 7.38 17.83 9.36
CA GLY A 66 7.63 18.13 10.78
C GLY A 66 6.38 18.31 11.65
N VAL A 67 5.16 18.31 11.09
CA VAL A 67 3.90 18.45 11.87
C VAL A 67 3.61 17.27 12.82
N GLY A 68 4.40 16.20 12.75
CA GLY A 68 4.21 14.99 13.57
C GLY A 68 3.30 13.93 12.93
N LYS A 69 3.05 14.00 11.63
CA LYS A 69 2.18 13.06 10.88
C LYS A 69 2.55 11.59 11.10
N SER A 70 3.81 11.19 10.92
CA SER A 70 4.21 9.80 11.13
C SER A 70 4.07 9.36 12.60
N THR A 71 4.29 10.26 13.57
CA THR A 71 4.04 9.99 15.00
C THR A 71 2.56 9.79 15.28
N PHE A 72 1.70 10.59 14.66
CA PHE A 72 0.25 10.43 14.75
C PHE A 72 -0.21 9.10 14.14
N ILE A 73 0.28 8.74 12.96
CA ILE A 73 -0.05 7.47 12.28
C ILE A 73 0.43 6.28 13.10
N ASP A 74 1.64 6.31 13.67
CA ASP A 74 2.15 5.25 14.53
C ASP A 74 1.23 5.04 15.75
N ALA A 75 0.88 6.12 16.44
CA ALA A 75 0.01 6.07 17.63
C ALA A 75 -1.43 5.62 17.28
N LEU A 76 -2.01 6.15 16.21
CA LEU A 76 -3.34 5.77 15.74
C LEU A 76 -3.37 4.31 15.31
N GLY A 77 -2.39 3.88 14.52
CA GLY A 77 -2.26 2.51 14.03
C GLY A 77 -2.16 1.52 15.18
N ILE A 78 -1.31 1.77 16.18
CA ILE A 78 -1.19 0.92 17.37
C ILE A 78 -2.51 0.83 18.14
N ARG A 79 -3.24 1.94 18.26
CA ARG A 79 -4.55 1.92 18.92
C ARG A 79 -5.56 1.05 18.15
N LEU A 80 -5.53 1.09 16.82
CA LEU A 80 -6.40 0.29 15.96
C LEU A 80 -6.03 -1.20 16.01
N THR A 81 -4.73 -1.54 15.97
CA THR A 81 -4.28 -2.94 16.05
C THR A 81 -4.55 -3.55 17.43
N ALA A 82 -4.41 -2.75 18.50
CA ALA A 82 -4.82 -3.13 19.85
C ALA A 82 -6.34 -3.38 19.96
N ALA A 83 -7.15 -2.67 19.18
CA ALA A 83 -8.60 -2.90 19.05
C ALA A 83 -8.95 -4.08 18.11
N GLY A 84 -7.97 -4.88 17.67
CA GLY A 84 -8.19 -6.07 16.86
C GLY A 84 -8.27 -5.81 15.35
N LYS A 85 -8.03 -4.58 14.88
CA LYS A 85 -8.03 -4.25 13.46
C LYS A 85 -6.70 -4.61 12.78
N ARG A 86 -6.74 -4.89 11.49
CA ARG A 86 -5.55 -4.96 10.63
C ARG A 86 -5.39 -3.65 9.88
N VAL A 87 -4.20 -3.05 9.95
CA VAL A 87 -3.94 -1.68 9.45
C VAL A 87 -2.90 -1.71 8.34
N ALA A 88 -3.21 -1.15 7.17
CA ALA A 88 -2.24 -0.91 6.12
C ALA A 88 -1.89 0.59 6.07
N VAL A 89 -0.61 0.92 5.91
CA VAL A 89 -0.13 2.30 5.71
C VAL A 89 0.59 2.37 4.37
N LEU A 90 0.09 3.21 3.47
CA LEU A 90 0.60 3.39 2.10
C LEU A 90 1.07 4.83 1.95
N ALA A 91 2.34 5.03 1.63
CA ALA A 91 2.87 6.36 1.36
C ALA A 91 2.66 6.76 -0.11
N VAL A 92 2.38 8.03 -0.35
CA VAL A 92 2.33 8.67 -1.68
C VAL A 92 3.32 9.82 -1.71
N ASP A 93 4.41 9.64 -2.45
CA ASP A 93 5.46 10.63 -2.65
C ASP A 93 5.62 10.95 -4.14
N PRO A 94 5.26 12.15 -4.63
CA PRO A 94 5.46 12.54 -6.02
C PRO A 94 6.93 12.52 -6.46
N SER A 95 7.86 12.72 -5.52
CA SER A 95 9.29 12.75 -5.77
C SER A 95 9.91 11.35 -5.88
N SER A 96 9.15 10.29 -5.59
CA SER A 96 9.60 8.90 -5.76
C SER A 96 10.00 8.55 -7.19
N SER A 97 9.47 9.29 -8.16
CA SER A 97 9.83 9.24 -9.58
C SER A 97 11.30 9.60 -9.84
N ILE A 98 11.87 10.49 -9.02
CA ILE A 98 13.26 10.96 -9.10
C ILE A 98 14.18 10.05 -8.29
N SER A 99 13.76 9.63 -7.10
CA SER A 99 14.59 8.83 -6.18
C SER A 99 14.60 7.33 -6.48
N GLY A 100 13.74 6.85 -7.38
CA GLY A 100 13.60 5.42 -7.68
C GLY A 100 12.82 4.66 -6.59
N GLY A 101 11.99 5.37 -5.82
CA GLY A 101 11.26 4.83 -4.68
C GLY A 101 12.09 4.68 -3.41
N SER A 102 11.41 4.39 -2.31
CA SER A 102 12.04 4.22 -1.00
C SER A 102 11.93 2.75 -0.56
N ILE A 103 13.05 2.10 -0.27
CA ILE A 103 13.05 0.71 0.23
C ILE A 103 12.79 0.69 1.76
N LEU A 104 13.26 1.71 2.48
CA LEU A 104 13.31 1.74 3.96
C LEU A 104 12.82 3.05 4.62
N GLY A 105 12.66 4.14 3.86
CA GLY A 105 12.68 5.52 4.37
C GLY A 105 11.53 5.90 5.32
N ASP A 106 10.35 5.28 5.20
CA ASP A 106 9.19 5.64 6.03
C ASP A 106 8.99 4.71 7.23
N LYS A 107 9.57 3.49 7.20
CA LYS A 107 9.43 2.51 8.31
C LYS A 107 10.16 2.93 9.58
N SER A 108 11.24 3.72 9.47
CA SER A 108 12.02 4.18 10.62
C SER A 108 11.28 5.20 11.50
N ARG A 109 10.25 5.87 10.96
CA ARG A 109 9.48 6.91 11.67
C ARG A 109 8.26 6.36 12.41
N MET A 110 7.83 5.14 12.08
CA MET A 110 6.68 4.43 12.67
C MET A 110 7.15 3.10 13.28
N TYR A 111 8.11 3.16 14.20
CA TYR A 111 8.82 1.97 14.70
C TYR A 111 7.88 0.95 15.35
N ARG A 112 6.91 1.41 16.13
CA ARG A 112 6.00 0.53 16.87
C ARG A 112 5.08 -0.21 15.89
N LEU A 113 4.45 0.55 15.01
CA LEU A 113 3.53 0.00 14.01
C LEU A 113 4.27 -0.87 13.00
N ALA A 114 5.51 -0.53 12.63
CA ALA A 114 6.33 -1.36 11.74
C ALA A 114 6.64 -2.74 12.31
N ALA A 115 6.67 -2.89 13.64
CA ALA A 115 6.90 -4.14 14.34
C ALA A 115 5.61 -4.92 14.66
N ASP A 116 4.43 -4.37 14.37
CA ASP A 116 3.15 -5.01 14.64
C ASP A 116 2.75 -5.97 13.49
N ASP A 117 2.51 -7.23 13.82
CA ASP A 117 2.13 -8.27 12.85
C ASP A 117 0.78 -7.98 12.16
N ARG A 118 -0.10 -7.21 12.80
CA ARG A 118 -1.39 -6.78 12.23
C ARG A 118 -1.26 -5.55 11.34
N ALA A 119 -0.10 -4.91 11.31
CA ALA A 119 0.14 -3.71 10.51
C ALA A 119 1.01 -4.01 9.28
N PHE A 120 0.72 -3.39 8.14
CA PHE A 120 1.54 -3.51 6.92
C PHE A 120 1.89 -2.13 6.39
N ILE A 121 3.18 -1.85 6.24
CA ILE A 121 3.66 -0.53 5.80
C ILE A 121 4.36 -0.68 4.44
N ARG A 122 3.83 0.03 3.44
CA ARG A 122 4.38 0.09 2.08
C ARG A 122 4.82 1.52 1.77
N PRO A 123 6.12 1.75 1.53
CA PRO A 123 6.61 3.05 1.06
C PRO A 123 6.15 3.32 -0.38
N SER A 124 6.21 4.59 -0.81
CA SER A 124 5.72 5.04 -2.12
C SER A 124 6.30 4.22 -3.28
N PRO A 125 5.47 3.80 -4.26
CA PRO A 125 5.93 3.11 -5.45
C PRO A 125 7.06 3.84 -6.18
N ALA A 126 8.02 3.07 -6.68
CA ALA A 126 9.09 3.57 -7.54
C ALA A 126 8.58 3.76 -8.98
N ALA A 127 8.85 4.92 -9.57
CA ALA A 127 8.65 5.24 -10.99
C ALA A 127 7.24 5.67 -11.44
N GLY A 128 7.25 6.67 -12.33
CA GLY A 128 6.09 7.17 -13.07
C GLY A 128 5.84 8.66 -12.84
N THR A 129 4.87 9.20 -13.57
CA THR A 129 4.26 10.49 -13.22
C THR A 129 3.40 10.31 -11.97
N LEU A 130 2.95 11.42 -11.35
CA LEU A 130 2.02 11.39 -10.22
C LEU A 130 0.79 10.49 -10.49
N GLY A 131 0.28 10.48 -11.71
CA GLY A 131 -0.83 9.59 -12.12
C GLY A 131 -0.48 8.10 -12.06
N GLY A 132 0.77 7.73 -12.35
CA GLY A 132 1.26 6.35 -12.23
C GLY A 132 1.37 5.91 -10.76
N VAL A 133 1.88 6.80 -9.89
CA VAL A 133 1.93 6.56 -8.43
C VAL A 133 0.51 6.39 -7.88
N ALA A 134 -0.40 7.31 -8.23
CA ALA A 134 -1.79 7.26 -7.81
C ALA A 134 -2.48 5.95 -8.18
N ARG A 135 -2.33 5.51 -9.43
CA ARG A 135 -2.90 4.25 -9.93
C ARG A 135 -2.40 3.06 -9.10
N ARG A 136 -1.08 2.95 -8.91
CA ARG A 136 -0.46 1.83 -8.18
C ARG A 136 -0.86 1.83 -6.70
N THR A 137 -1.00 3.00 -6.10
CA THR A 137 -1.53 3.11 -4.72
C THR A 137 -2.96 2.59 -4.66
N ARG A 138 -3.84 2.95 -5.61
CA ARG A 138 -5.21 2.42 -5.68
C ARG A 138 -5.24 0.89 -5.82
N GLU A 139 -4.44 0.33 -6.72
CA GLU A 139 -4.31 -1.12 -6.89
C GLU A 139 -3.76 -1.79 -5.63
N THR A 140 -2.80 -1.16 -4.94
CA THR A 140 -2.27 -1.62 -3.66
C THR A 140 -3.35 -1.63 -2.56
N MET A 141 -4.21 -0.61 -2.52
CA MET A 141 -5.33 -0.59 -1.57
C MET A 141 -6.23 -1.81 -1.77
N LEU A 142 -6.61 -2.10 -3.01
CA LEU A 142 -7.45 -3.28 -3.33
C LEU A 142 -6.80 -4.59 -2.85
N LEU A 143 -5.50 -4.75 -3.05
CA LEU A 143 -4.77 -5.93 -2.55
C LEU A 143 -4.76 -6.00 -1.01
N CYS A 144 -4.59 -4.88 -0.32
CA CYS A 144 -4.68 -4.83 1.14
C CYS A 144 -6.09 -5.20 1.63
N GLU A 145 -7.15 -4.67 1.02
CA GLU A 145 -8.53 -5.00 1.37
C GLU A 145 -8.81 -6.49 1.18
N ALA A 146 -8.41 -7.03 0.02
CA ALA A 146 -8.54 -8.45 -0.27
C ALA A 146 -7.76 -9.34 0.71
N ALA A 147 -6.61 -8.86 1.20
CA ALA A 147 -5.81 -9.53 2.21
C ALA A 147 -6.39 -9.44 3.64
N GLY A 148 -7.52 -8.76 3.81
CA GLY A 148 -8.25 -8.64 5.07
C GLY A 148 -7.75 -7.50 5.97
N TYR A 149 -7.18 -6.44 5.40
CA TYR A 149 -6.90 -5.21 6.15
C TYR A 149 -8.19 -4.39 6.30
N ASP A 150 -8.55 -4.03 7.53
CA ASP A 150 -9.79 -3.32 7.86
C ASP A 150 -9.67 -1.79 7.69
N VAL A 151 -8.44 -1.28 7.82
CA VAL A 151 -8.14 0.15 7.76
C VAL A 151 -6.95 0.37 6.85
N ILE A 152 -7.10 1.27 5.89
CA ILE A 152 -6.04 1.69 4.98
C ILE A 152 -5.78 3.17 5.20
N ILE A 153 -4.58 3.48 5.66
CA ILE A 153 -4.09 4.85 5.84
C ILE A 153 -3.23 5.19 4.63
N VAL A 154 -3.56 6.26 3.92
CA VAL A 154 -2.77 6.79 2.81
C VAL A 154 -2.13 8.11 3.25
N GLU A 155 -0.81 8.13 3.35
CA GLU A 155 -0.03 9.28 3.83
C GLU A 155 0.61 10.01 2.66
N THR A 156 0.47 11.34 2.58
CA THR A 156 1.29 12.15 1.67
C THR A 156 2.70 12.28 2.22
N VAL A 157 3.71 12.18 1.36
CA VAL A 157 5.12 12.34 1.74
C VAL A 157 5.78 13.39 0.86
N GLY A 158 6.59 14.25 1.48
CA GLY A 158 7.37 15.27 0.78
C GLY A 158 6.60 16.57 0.51
N VAL A 159 7.13 17.34 -0.45
CA VAL A 159 6.56 18.61 -0.92
C VAL A 159 6.01 18.41 -2.34
N GLY A 160 4.71 18.63 -2.55
CA GLY A 160 4.09 18.48 -3.86
C GLY A 160 2.56 18.33 -3.78
N GLN A 161 1.89 18.43 -4.94
CA GLN A 161 0.42 18.37 -5.09
C GLN A 161 -0.14 16.94 -5.01
N SER A 162 0.17 16.22 -3.93
CA SER A 162 -0.32 14.85 -3.70
C SER A 162 -1.65 14.82 -2.95
N GLU A 163 -2.03 15.93 -2.34
CA GLU A 163 -3.21 16.06 -1.48
C GLU A 163 -4.49 15.77 -2.25
N THR A 164 -4.71 16.40 -3.40
CA THR A 164 -5.89 16.17 -4.24
C THR A 164 -5.99 14.71 -4.66
N VAL A 165 -4.87 14.13 -5.07
CA VAL A 165 -4.81 12.74 -5.52
C VAL A 165 -5.16 11.77 -4.39
N VAL A 166 -4.64 12.00 -3.19
CA VAL A 166 -4.98 11.19 -2.01
C VAL A 166 -6.44 11.40 -1.62
N ALA A 167 -6.93 12.65 -1.61
CA ALA A 167 -8.32 12.95 -1.27
C ALA A 167 -9.32 12.24 -2.20
N GLU A 168 -9.01 12.10 -3.49
CA GLU A 168 -9.86 11.40 -4.46
C GLU A 168 -9.88 9.87 -4.32
N MET A 169 -9.04 9.28 -3.47
CA MET A 169 -8.93 7.82 -3.33
C MET A 169 -9.32 7.27 -1.95
N VAL A 170 -9.66 8.14 -1.01
CA VAL A 170 -9.98 7.80 0.37
C VAL A 170 -11.40 8.24 0.71
N ASP A 171 -11.98 7.66 1.77
CA ASP A 171 -13.33 7.98 2.23
C ASP A 171 -13.34 9.22 3.14
N THR A 172 -12.24 9.47 3.83
CA THR A 172 -12.04 10.63 4.70
C THR A 172 -10.62 11.15 4.54
N PHE A 173 -10.47 12.47 4.47
CA PHE A 173 -9.18 13.14 4.29
C PHE A 173 -8.93 14.10 5.47
N LEU A 174 -7.81 13.91 6.16
CA LEU A 174 -7.37 14.66 7.34
C LEU A 174 -6.11 15.47 7.06
#